data_AF-A0A5A7PMH9-F1
#
_entry.id   AF-A0A5A7PMH9-F1
#
_cell.length_a   1.000
_cell.length_b   1.000
_cell.length_c   1.000
_cell.angle_alpha   90.00
_cell.angle_beta   90.00
_cell.angle_gamma   90.00
#
_symmetry.space_group_name_H-M   'P 1'
#
loop_
_entity.id
_entity.type
_entity.pdbx_description
1 polymer ?
#
loop_
_entity_poly.entity_id
_entity_poly.type
_entity_poly.pdbx_seq_one_letter_code
_entity_poly.pdbx_strand_id
1 'polypeptide(L)'
;MEDERQTIYKISRTIKRRESSLYNALRSIYEDSIFVGEISQLWPDLPLLANLRCGLWYYPKFHSNCYFKSTDGHTNNLSFSTSRLNLHVAVLAGQQGGCMIVDSTRKGKRFPDSMSKTIPIWTCVLNRAIYGYRARVDCNYSSDI
;
A
#
# COMPACT_ATOMS: atom_id res chain seq x y z
N MET A 1 -37.13 -32.20 -21.99
CA MET A 1 -36.07 -31.17 -21.91
C MET A 1 -35.27 -31.49 -20.66
N GLU A 2 -34.09 -32.06 -20.86
CA GLU A 2 -33.22 -32.50 -19.78
C GLU A 2 -32.77 -31.27 -18.99
N ASP A 3 -33.18 -31.17 -17.75
CA ASP A 3 -32.73 -30.15 -16.80
C ASP A 3 -31.23 -30.42 -16.56
N GLU A 4 -30.38 -29.68 -17.28
CA GLU A 4 -28.94 -29.85 -17.28
C GLU A 4 -28.42 -29.54 -15.87
N ARG A 5 -28.39 -30.55 -14.97
CA ARG A 5 -27.99 -30.42 -13.57
C ARG A 5 -26.66 -29.67 -13.49
N GLN A 6 -26.73 -28.38 -13.17
CA GLN A 6 -25.54 -27.56 -13.04
C GLN A 6 -24.75 -28.06 -11.83
N THR A 7 -23.57 -28.62 -12.10
CA THR A 7 -22.65 -29.05 -11.05
C THR A 7 -22.24 -27.83 -10.22
N ILE A 8 -22.03 -28.02 -8.91
CA ILE A 8 -21.55 -26.95 -7.99
C ILE A 8 -20.32 -26.22 -8.56
N TYR A 9 -19.44 -26.94 -9.27
CA TYR A 9 -18.29 -26.39 -9.97
C TYR A 9 -18.66 -25.40 -11.11
N LYS A 10 -19.66 -25.72 -11.94
CA LYS A 10 -20.16 -24.83 -13.02
C LYS A 10 -20.76 -23.56 -12.42
N ILE A 11 -21.55 -23.68 -11.36
CA ILE A 11 -22.16 -22.54 -10.66
C ILE A 11 -21.08 -21.65 -10.04
N SER A 12 -20.14 -22.24 -9.30
CA SER A 12 -19.02 -21.51 -8.66
C SER A 12 -18.16 -20.76 -9.67
N ARG A 13 -17.86 -21.36 -10.83
CA ARG A 13 -17.10 -20.71 -11.91
C ARG A 13 -17.90 -19.55 -12.53
N THR A 14 -19.21 -19.70 -12.67
CA THR A 14 -20.10 -18.65 -13.18
C THR A 14 -20.18 -17.46 -12.21
N ILE A 15 -20.30 -17.74 -10.91
CA ILE A 15 -20.25 -16.71 -9.86
C ILE A 15 -18.92 -15.96 -9.91
N LYS A 16 -17.78 -16.67 -9.92
CA LYS A 16 -16.46 -16.05 -10.01
C LYS A 16 -16.30 -15.16 -11.25
N ARG A 17 -16.81 -15.60 -12.41
CA ARG A 17 -16.81 -14.78 -13.64
C ARG A 17 -17.65 -13.52 -13.51
N ARG A 18 -18.84 -13.62 -12.89
CA ARG A 18 -19.70 -12.46 -12.64
C ARG A 18 -19.06 -11.48 -11.66
N GLU A 19 -18.46 -11.98 -10.58
CA GLU A 19 -17.72 -11.15 -9.61
C GLU A 19 -16.57 -10.38 -10.28
N SER A 20 -15.85 -10.98 -11.22
CA SER A 20 -14.76 -10.34 -11.96
C SER A 20 -15.22 -9.54 -13.19
N SER A 21 -16.50 -9.15 -13.26
CA SER A 21 -17.00 -8.34 -14.38
C SER A 21 -16.46 -6.90 -14.31
N LEU A 22 -16.37 -6.24 -15.46
CA LEU A 22 -15.97 -4.83 -15.54
C LEU A 22 -16.87 -3.94 -14.67
N TYR A 23 -18.18 -4.18 -14.71
CA TYR A 23 -19.15 -3.44 -13.89
C TYR A 23 -18.82 -3.56 -12.40
N ASN A 24 -18.58 -4.78 -11.90
CA ASN A 24 -18.26 -4.99 -10.48
C ASN A 24 -16.90 -4.40 -10.10
N ALA A 25 -15.91 -4.42 -11.00
CA ALA A 25 -14.63 -3.77 -10.76
C ALA A 25 -14.78 -2.25 -10.65
N LEU A 26 -15.52 -1.61 -11.57
CA LEU A 26 -15.80 -0.17 -11.51
C LEU A 26 -16.65 0.20 -10.30
N ARG A 27 -17.64 -0.63 -9.95
CA ARG A 27 -18.48 -0.43 -8.77
C ARG A 27 -17.66 -0.50 -7.48
N SER A 28 -16.75 -1.47 -7.38
CA SER A 28 -15.81 -1.58 -6.24
C SER A 28 -14.93 -0.33 -6.14
N ILE A 29 -14.35 0.13 -7.25
CA ILE A 29 -13.53 1.35 -7.27
C ILE A 29 -14.34 2.56 -6.81
N TYR A 30 -15.58 2.69 -7.27
CA TYR A 30 -16.47 3.78 -6.89
C TYR A 30 -16.77 3.77 -5.38
N GLU A 31 -17.17 2.62 -4.83
CA GLU A 31 -17.46 2.50 -3.39
C GLU A 31 -16.21 2.76 -2.53
N ASP A 32 -15.07 2.19 -2.91
CA ASP A 32 -13.79 2.44 -2.25
C ASP A 32 -13.40 3.92 -2.34
N SER A 33 -13.75 4.62 -3.42
CA SER A 33 -13.43 6.05 -3.57
C SER A 33 -14.22 6.96 -2.63
N ILE A 34 -15.47 6.59 -2.35
CA ILE A 34 -16.30 7.27 -1.35
C ILE A 34 -15.67 7.05 0.03
N PHE A 35 -15.34 5.80 0.37
CA PHE A 35 -14.73 5.45 1.64
C PHE A 35 -13.41 6.20 1.89
N VAL A 36 -12.50 6.24 0.91
CA VAL A 36 -11.25 7.01 1.03
C VAL A 36 -11.53 8.49 1.26
N GLY A 37 -12.56 9.04 0.60
CA GLY A 37 -13.01 10.41 0.83
C GLY A 37 -13.48 10.65 2.26
N GLU A 38 -14.33 9.79 2.81
CA GLU A 38 -14.80 9.87 4.19
C GLU A 38 -13.63 9.81 5.18
N ILE A 39 -12.72 8.85 5.01
CA ILE A 39 -11.53 8.72 5.88
C ILE A 39 -10.62 9.95 5.80
N SER A 40 -10.43 10.52 4.60
CA SER A 40 -9.62 11.75 4.45
C SER A 40 -10.21 12.95 5.18
N GLN A 41 -11.54 13.03 5.27
CA GLN A 41 -12.24 14.10 5.99
C GLN A 41 -12.18 13.93 7.50
N LEU A 42 -12.15 12.69 8.00
CA LEU A 42 -12.00 12.38 9.41
C LEU A 42 -10.60 12.72 9.95
N TRP A 43 -9.58 12.69 9.09
CA TRP A 43 -8.18 12.93 9.47
C TRP A 43 -7.52 13.97 8.54
N PRO A 44 -7.99 15.23 8.56
CA PRO A 44 -7.55 16.25 7.60
C PRO A 44 -6.06 16.61 7.73
N ASP A 45 -5.48 16.44 8.92
CA ASP A 45 -4.07 16.75 9.19
C ASP A 45 -3.11 15.65 8.67
N LEU A 46 -3.64 14.46 8.33
CA LEU A 46 -2.83 13.37 7.82
C LEU A 46 -2.79 13.42 6.28
N PRO A 47 -1.61 13.62 5.67
CA PRO A 47 -1.50 13.68 4.22
C PRO A 47 -1.89 12.33 3.60
N LEU A 48 -2.81 12.39 2.65
CA LEU A 48 -3.26 11.25 1.85
C LEU A 48 -2.33 11.03 0.64
N LEU A 49 -1.77 9.83 0.53
CA LEU A 49 -0.85 9.41 -0.54
C LEU A 49 -1.42 8.24 -1.34
N ALA A 50 -1.23 8.28 -2.65
CA ALA A 50 -1.55 7.16 -3.53
C ALA A 50 -0.34 6.26 -3.77
N ASN A 51 -0.45 4.95 -3.52
CA ASN A 51 0.52 4.00 -4.05
C ASN A 51 0.29 3.84 -5.56
N LEU A 52 1.25 4.22 -6.41
CA LEU A 52 1.16 4.21 -7.87
C LEU A 52 0.95 2.84 -8.50
N ARG A 53 0.90 1.76 -7.71
CA ARG A 53 0.45 0.45 -8.16
C ARG A 53 -1.03 0.44 -8.51
N CYS A 54 -1.86 0.88 -7.58
CA CYS A 54 -3.33 0.83 -7.72
C CYS A 54 -4.05 1.98 -6.99
N GLY A 55 -3.39 2.69 -6.08
CA GLY A 55 -4.00 3.68 -5.18
C GLY A 55 -4.62 4.90 -5.85
N LEU A 56 -4.14 5.27 -7.05
CA LEU A 56 -4.61 6.48 -7.76
C LEU A 56 -6.09 6.44 -8.17
N TRP A 57 -6.71 5.25 -8.20
CA TRP A 57 -8.10 5.10 -8.62
C TRP A 57 -9.12 5.58 -7.59
N TYR A 58 -8.71 5.73 -6.33
CA TYR A 58 -9.63 5.79 -5.20
C TYR A 58 -9.86 7.20 -4.65
N TYR A 59 -9.21 8.24 -5.19
CA TYR A 59 -9.49 9.60 -4.73
C TYR A 59 -9.04 10.63 -5.78
N PRO A 60 -9.74 11.76 -5.96
CA PRO A 60 -9.39 12.73 -6.99
C PRO A 60 -8.17 13.59 -6.65
N LYS A 61 -7.82 13.76 -5.37
CA LYS A 61 -6.77 14.69 -4.93
C LYS A 61 -5.87 14.10 -3.84
N PHE A 62 -4.64 13.79 -4.20
CA PHE A 62 -3.63 13.33 -3.25
C PHE A 62 -2.60 14.41 -2.95
N HIS A 63 -2.04 14.39 -1.75
CA HIS A 63 -0.96 15.31 -1.35
C HIS A 63 0.36 14.90 -2.01
N SER A 64 0.58 13.60 -2.18
CA SER A 64 1.73 13.04 -2.87
C SER A 64 1.40 11.61 -3.35
N ASN A 65 2.34 10.99 -4.02
CA ASN A 65 2.28 9.57 -4.39
C ASN A 65 3.43 8.79 -3.74
N CYS A 66 3.38 7.47 -3.81
CA CYS A 66 4.47 6.58 -3.43
C CYS A 66 4.51 5.36 -4.35
N TYR A 67 5.57 4.56 -4.29
CA TYR A 67 5.71 3.34 -5.07
C TYR A 67 6.23 2.20 -4.20
N PHE A 68 5.31 1.48 -3.55
CA PHE A 68 5.62 0.26 -2.80
C PHE A 68 5.19 -0.96 -3.61
N LYS A 69 6.17 -1.76 -4.04
CA LYS A 69 5.94 -2.96 -4.86
C LYS A 69 5.76 -4.19 -3.95
N SER A 70 4.61 -4.83 -4.04
CA SER A 70 4.27 -6.05 -3.28
C SER A 70 5.31 -7.18 -3.39
N THR A 71 5.99 -7.33 -4.53
CA THR A 71 6.98 -8.40 -4.74
C THR A 71 8.23 -8.25 -3.89
N ASP A 72 8.50 -7.04 -3.40
CA ASP A 72 9.68 -6.74 -2.58
C ASP A 72 9.51 -7.30 -1.15
N GLY A 73 8.28 -7.72 -0.79
CA GLY A 73 7.96 -8.41 0.46
C GLY A 73 7.42 -9.83 0.27
N HIS A 74 7.61 -10.47 -0.88
CA HIS A 74 7.12 -11.85 -1.07
C HIS A 74 7.95 -12.89 -0.28
N THR A 75 7.37 -14.07 -0.02
CA THR A 75 8.08 -15.19 0.62
C THR A 75 9.33 -15.53 -0.18
N ASN A 76 10.47 -15.65 0.49
CA ASN A 76 11.82 -15.80 -0.08
C ASN A 76 12.42 -14.55 -0.76
N ASN A 77 11.74 -13.40 -0.71
CA ASN A 77 12.26 -12.14 -1.22
C ASN A 77 11.90 -10.98 -0.27
N LEU A 78 12.68 -10.84 0.79
CA LEU A 78 12.68 -9.68 1.70
C LEU A 78 13.69 -8.66 1.17
N SER A 79 13.31 -7.89 0.14
CA SER A 79 14.22 -6.98 -0.54
C SER A 79 13.88 -5.51 -0.27
N PHE A 80 14.92 -4.68 -0.24
CA PHE A 80 14.82 -3.23 -0.20
C PHE A 80 15.27 -2.67 -1.55
N SER A 81 14.41 -1.87 -2.19
CA SER A 81 14.72 -1.27 -3.49
C SER A 81 15.55 -0.01 -3.32
N THR A 82 16.78 0.01 -3.84
CA THR A 82 17.64 1.20 -3.84
C THR A 82 17.24 2.24 -4.90
N SER A 83 16.44 1.86 -5.89
CA SER A 83 15.91 2.78 -6.92
C SER A 83 14.57 3.40 -6.54
N ARG A 84 13.79 2.78 -5.65
CA ARG A 84 12.46 3.24 -5.22
C ARG A 84 12.45 3.48 -3.72
N LEU A 85 13.25 4.47 -3.33
CA LEU A 85 13.51 4.73 -1.91
C LEU A 85 12.32 5.34 -1.16
N ASN A 86 11.36 5.96 -1.85
CA ASN A 86 10.21 6.61 -1.22
C ASN A 86 10.57 7.59 -0.08
N LEU A 87 11.76 8.22 -0.11
CA LEU A 87 12.24 9.07 0.99
C LEU A 87 11.31 10.27 1.26
N HIS A 88 10.69 10.80 0.20
CA HIS A 88 9.71 11.87 0.30
C HIS A 88 8.50 11.48 1.17
N VAL A 89 8.13 10.20 1.24
CA VAL A 89 7.10 9.69 2.15
C VAL A 89 7.54 9.83 3.60
N ALA A 90 8.79 9.44 3.92
CA ALA A 90 9.33 9.56 5.27
C ALA A 90 9.43 11.02 5.72
N VAL A 91 9.90 11.91 4.84
CA VAL A 91 9.99 13.34 5.11
C VAL A 91 8.61 13.93 5.38
N LEU A 92 7.64 13.67 4.49
CA LEU A 92 6.28 14.18 4.63
C LEU A 92 5.61 13.65 5.90
N ALA A 93 5.74 12.35 6.18
CA ALA A 93 5.18 11.76 7.39
C ALA A 93 5.83 12.31 8.67
N GLY A 94 7.15 12.55 8.66
CA GLY A 94 7.84 13.17 9.79
C GLY A 94 7.39 14.61 10.06
N GLN A 95 7.08 15.37 9.00
CA GLN A 95 6.60 16.75 9.10
C GLN A 95 5.15 16.85 9.59
N GLN A 96 4.29 15.91 9.22
CA GLN A 96 2.85 15.94 9.50
C GLN A 96 2.43 14.99 10.63
N GLY A 97 3.38 14.34 11.30
CA GLY A 97 3.10 13.34 12.36
C GLY A 97 2.57 11.99 11.85
N GLY A 98 2.45 11.80 10.53
CA GLY A 98 2.04 10.56 9.90
C GLY A 98 1.64 10.76 8.44
N CYS A 99 1.15 9.70 7.80
CA CYS A 99 0.51 9.78 6.48
C CYS A 99 -0.44 8.60 6.27
N MET A 100 -1.41 8.76 5.37
CA MET A 100 -2.30 7.69 4.92
C MET A 100 -1.88 7.22 3.53
N ILE A 101 -1.70 5.91 3.34
CA ILE A 101 -1.34 5.34 2.03
C ILE A 101 -2.52 4.52 1.51
N VAL A 102 -2.97 4.84 0.31
CA VAL A 102 -4.04 4.15 -0.39
C VAL A 102 -3.46 3.17 -1.40
N ASP A 103 -3.91 1.92 -1.36
CA ASP A 103 -3.54 0.85 -2.29
C ASP A 103 -4.68 -0.16 -2.39
N SER A 104 -4.68 -1.02 -3.41
CA SER A 104 -5.71 -2.05 -3.57
C SER A 104 -5.28 -3.39 -3.00
N THR A 105 -6.24 -4.14 -2.47
CA THR A 105 -6.06 -5.53 -2.04
C THR A 105 -6.84 -6.48 -2.95
N ARG A 106 -6.42 -7.74 -3.00
CA ARG A 106 -7.18 -8.80 -3.68
C ARG A 106 -8.10 -9.51 -2.69
N LYS A 107 -9.21 -10.04 -3.21
CA LYS A 107 -10.15 -10.87 -2.44
C LYS A 107 -9.41 -11.98 -1.67
N GLY A 108 -9.75 -12.13 -0.39
CA GLY A 108 -9.13 -13.11 0.51
C GLY A 108 -7.87 -12.60 1.23
N LYS A 109 -7.38 -11.40 0.93
CA LYS A 109 -6.32 -10.74 1.72
C LYS A 109 -6.89 -9.57 2.50
N ARG A 110 -6.54 -9.49 3.79
CA ARG A 110 -6.88 -8.35 4.65
C ARG A 110 -6.18 -7.06 4.20
N PHE A 111 -4.90 -7.18 3.81
CA PHE A 111 -4.08 -6.07 3.33
C PHE A 111 -3.25 -6.51 2.12
N PRO A 112 -2.87 -5.60 1.22
CA PRO A 112 -1.89 -5.93 0.19
C PRO A 112 -0.52 -6.20 0.81
N ASP A 113 0.33 -6.97 0.11
CA ASP A 113 1.69 -7.26 0.59
C ASP A 113 2.56 -5.99 0.66
N SER A 114 2.23 -4.95 -0.13
CA SER A 114 2.85 -3.63 -0.02
C SER A 114 2.71 -3.05 1.39
N MET A 115 1.51 -3.11 1.97
CA MET A 115 1.24 -2.60 3.32
C MET A 115 1.71 -3.54 4.43
N SER A 116 1.46 -4.85 4.28
CA SER A 116 1.75 -5.82 5.35
C SER A 116 3.23 -6.25 5.41
N LYS A 117 4.02 -6.01 4.35
CA LYS A 117 5.41 -6.49 4.26
C LYS A 117 6.36 -5.43 3.72
N THR A 118 6.13 -4.90 2.52
CA THR A 118 7.08 -3.98 1.87
C THR A 118 7.30 -2.69 2.68
N ILE A 119 6.23 -2.03 3.14
CA ILE A 119 6.33 -0.83 3.97
C ILE A 119 7.05 -1.13 5.30
N PRO A 120 6.69 -2.18 6.07
CA PRO A 120 7.45 -2.57 7.26
C PRO A 120 8.95 -2.82 7.02
N ILE A 121 9.31 -3.52 5.95
CA ILE A 121 10.72 -3.75 5.57
C ILE A 121 11.42 -2.41 5.30
N TRP A 122 10.77 -1.54 4.52
CA TRP A 122 11.27 -0.20 4.20
C TRP A 122 11.49 0.65 5.45
N THR A 123 10.51 0.71 6.35
CA THR A 123 10.61 1.42 7.63
C THR A 123 11.77 0.86 8.47
N CYS A 124 11.92 -0.46 8.50
CA CYS A 124 12.98 -1.12 9.25
C CYS A 124 14.37 -0.78 8.72
N VAL A 125 14.55 -0.77 7.39
CA VAL A 125 15.82 -0.38 6.75
C VAL A 125 16.16 1.08 7.04
N LEU A 126 15.20 2.00 6.87
CA LEU A 126 15.41 3.42 7.16
C LEU A 126 15.78 3.66 8.62
N ASN A 127 15.04 3.06 9.56
CA ASN A 127 15.30 3.21 10.98
C ASN A 127 16.72 2.74 11.35
N ARG A 128 17.17 1.59 10.82
CA ARG A 128 18.53 1.09 11.06
C ARG A 128 19.60 1.94 10.41
N ALA A 129 19.39 2.41 9.19
CA ALA A 129 20.34 3.27 8.49
C ALA A 129 20.52 4.61 9.22
N ILE A 130 19.43 5.24 9.65
CA ILE A 130 19.44 6.49 10.43
C ILE A 130 20.13 6.29 11.78
N TYR A 131 19.81 5.20 12.50
CA TYR A 131 20.48 4.87 13.75
C TYR A 131 22.00 4.73 13.58
N GLY A 132 22.44 3.93 12.59
CA GLY A 132 23.86 3.73 12.32
C GLY A 132 24.57 4.98 11.79
N TYR A 133 23.85 5.91 11.15
CA TYR A 133 24.39 7.22 10.79
C TYR A 133 24.60 8.07 12.04
N ARG A 134 23.59 8.23 12.90
CA ARG A 134 23.67 9.01 14.14
C ARG A 134 24.80 8.53 15.04
N ALA A 135 24.87 7.22 15.30
CA ALA A 135 25.93 6.64 16.12
C ALA A 135 27.35 6.96 15.60
N ARG A 136 27.55 6.99 14.28
CA ARG A 136 28.86 7.35 13.69
C ARG A 136 29.16 8.84 13.82
N VAL A 137 28.17 9.70 13.63
CA VAL A 137 28.34 11.15 13.80
C VAL A 137 28.67 11.47 15.25
N ASP A 138 27.97 10.86 16.21
CA ASP A 138 28.19 11.07 17.64
C ASP A 138 29.58 10.58 18.08
N CYS A 139 30.04 9.43 17.56
CA CYS A 139 31.40 8.94 17.80
C CYS A 139 32.47 9.88 17.24
N ASN A 140 32.29 10.39 16.01
CA ASN A 140 33.26 11.30 15.40
C ASN A 140 33.36 12.62 16.17
N TYR A 141 32.23 13.16 16.63
CA TYR A 141 32.23 14.37 17.46
C TYR A 141 32.90 14.15 18.83
N SER A 142 32.84 12.93 19.37
CA SER A 142 33.49 12.58 20.64
C SER A 142 35.00 12.36 20.50
N SER A 143 35.50 12.09 19.30
CA SER A 143 36.94 11.95 19.02
C SER A 143 37.64 13.24 18.62
N ASP A 144 36.88 14.30 18.31
CA ASP A 144 37.39 15.62 17.92
C ASP A 144 37.43 16.62 19.11
N ILE A 145 37.11 16.16 20.34
CA ILE A 145 37.19 16.93 21.60
C ILE A 145 38.34 16.39 22.46
#